data_AF-A0AAX3MD68-F1
#
_entry.id   AF-A0AAX3MD68-F1
#
_cell.length_a   1.000
_cell.length_b   1.000
_cell.length_c   1.000
_cell.angle_alpha   90.00
_cell.angle_beta   90.00
_cell.angle_gamma   90.00
#
_symmetry.space_group_name_H-M   'P 1'
#
loop_
_entity.id
_entity.type
_entity.pdbx_description
1 polymer ?
#
loop_
_entity_poly.entity_id
_entity_poly.type
_entity_poly.pdbx_seq_one_letter_code
_entity_poly.pdbx_strand_id
1 'polypeptide(L)' 'MMLEDFGMMTEPMPEDAIQYDVRAIIAYCREKNISTEDLSEEELKKFELPKDKSVANF' A
#
# COMPACT_ATOMS: atom_id res chain seq x y z
N MET A 1 28.73 9.85 9.46
CA MET A 1 27.36 9.32 9.52
C MET A 1 27.28 8.27 8.43
N MET A 2 27.29 7.00 8.84
CA MET A 2 27.19 5.85 7.94
C MET A 2 25.72 5.49 7.74
N LEU A 3 25.34 4.87 6.62
CA LEU A 3 23.96 4.45 6.40
C LEU A 3 23.47 3.46 7.48
N GLU A 4 24.41 2.73 8.09
CA GLU A 4 24.24 1.80 9.21
C GLU A 4 23.77 2.49 10.49
N ASP A 5 24.05 3.79 10.65
CA ASP A 5 23.57 4.61 11.78
C ASP A 5 22.06 4.91 11.67
N PHE A 6 21.48 4.74 10.47
CA PHE A 6 20.04 4.72 10.23
C PHE A 6 19.51 3.28 10.31
N GLY A 7 19.97 2.52 11.32
CA GLY A 7 19.37 1.25 11.69
C GLY A 7 17.86 1.44 11.78
N MET A 8 17.15 0.95 10.77
CA MET A 8 15.73 1.21 10.59
C MET A 8 14.99 0.67 11.81
N MET A 9 14.53 1.56 12.70
CA MET A 9 13.50 1.26 13.69
C MET A 9 12.15 1.12 12.99
N THR A 10 12.10 0.32 11.92
CA THR A 10 10.83 -0.02 11.28
C THR A 10 10.23 -1.13 12.12
N GLU A 11 9.22 -0.79 12.90
CA GLU A 11 8.34 -1.79 13.51
C GLU A 11 7.91 -2.77 12.41
N PRO A 12 7.86 -4.09 12.70
CA PRO A 12 7.38 -5.06 11.74
C PRO A 12 5.97 -4.66 11.30
N MET A 13 5.68 -4.79 10.00
CA MET A 13 4.35 -4.51 9.49
C MET A 13 3.32 -5.36 10.26
N PRO A 14 2.25 -4.75 10.81
CA PRO A 14 1.23 -5.48 11.53
C PRO A 14 0.64 -6.62 10.70
N GLU A 15 0.36 -7.77 11.31
CA GLU A 15 -0.21 -8.93 10.60
C GLU A 15 -1.58 -8.62 9.99
N ASP A 16 -2.32 -7.67 10.57
CA ASP A 16 -3.61 -7.19 10.10
C ASP A 16 -3.49 -6.11 9.02
N ALA A 17 -2.30 -5.58 8.75
CA ALA A 17 -2.09 -4.54 7.74
C ALA A 17 -2.63 -4.95 6.37
N ILE A 18 -3.45 -4.08 5.78
CA ILE A 18 -4.01 -4.27 4.44
C ILE A 18 -3.10 -3.58 3.44
N GLN A 19 -2.68 -4.32 2.42
CA GLN A 19 -1.91 -3.76 1.31
C GLN A 19 -2.85 -3.37 0.19
N TYR A 20 -2.61 -2.22 -0.42
CA TYR A 20 -3.39 -1.72 -1.55
C TYR A 20 -2.50 -1.48 -2.76
N ASP A 21 -3.02 -1.69 -3.96
CA ASP A 21 -2.36 -1.25 -5.19
C ASP A 21 -2.52 0.26 -5.39
N VAL A 22 -1.57 1.02 -4.85
CA VAL A 22 -1.56 2.49 -4.95
C VAL A 22 -1.55 2.97 -6.40
N ARG A 23 -0.93 2.22 -7.34
CA ARG A 23 -0.89 2.64 -8.76
C ARG A 23 -2.28 2.53 -9.38
N ALA A 24 -3.00 1.44 -9.09
CA ALA A 24 -4.37 1.25 -9.56
C ALA A 24 -5.31 2.30 -8.96
N ILE A 25 -5.16 2.63 -7.66
CA ILE A 25 -5.93 3.70 -7.00
C ILE A 25 -5.71 5.04 -7.70
N ILE A 26 -4.45 5.42 -7.94
CA ILE A 26 -4.14 6.70 -8.62
C ILE A 26 -4.73 6.75 -10.02
N ALA A 27 -4.65 5.65 -10.79
CA ALA A 27 -5.23 5.58 -12.12
C ALA A 27 -6.76 5.75 -12.08
N TYR A 28 -7.43 5.07 -11.15
CA TYR A 28 -8.87 5.17 -10.95
C TYR A 28 -9.32 6.60 -10.57
N CYS A 29 -8.64 7.22 -9.60
CA CYS A 29 -8.91 8.61 -9.21
C CYS A 29 -8.76 9.56 -10.39
N ARG A 30 -7.74 9.36 -11.25
CA ARG A 30 -7.53 10.15 -12.47
C ARG A 30 -8.62 9.95 -13.51
N GLU A 31 -9.04 8.71 -13.75
CA GLU A 31 -10.12 8.40 -14.69
C GLU A 31 -11.45 9.02 -14.25
N LYS A 32 -11.73 8.99 -12.96
CA LYS A 32 -12.94 9.58 -12.37
C LYS A 32 -12.84 11.07 -12.08
N ASN A 33 -11.65 11.66 -12.22
CA ASN A 33 -11.34 13.04 -11.87
C ASN A 33 -11.74 13.40 -10.42
N ILE A 34 -11.43 12.50 -9.48
CA ILE A 34 -11.68 12.65 -8.04
C ILE A 34 -10.36 12.69 -7.26
N SER A 35 -10.36 13.27 -6.06
CA SER A 35 -9.22 13.17 -5.15
C SER A 35 -9.12 11.77 -4.53
N THR A 36 -7.95 11.40 -4.01
CA THR A 36 -7.81 10.20 -3.19
C THR A 36 -8.59 10.29 -1.87
N GLU A 37 -8.85 11.51 -1.39
CA GLU A 37 -9.65 11.78 -0.19
C GLU A 37 -11.15 11.53 -0.41
N ASP A 38 -11.60 11.60 -1.67
CA ASP A 38 -13.00 11.36 -2.05
C ASP A 38 -13.29 9.86 -2.26
N LEU A 39 -12.27 9.01 -2.15
CA LEU A 39 -12.39 7.57 -2.38
C LEU A 39 -13.13 6.92 -1.20
N SER A 40 -14.27 6.29 -1.48
CA SER A 40 -15.01 5.55 -0.45
C SER A 40 -14.27 4.27 -0.04
N GLU A 41 -14.50 3.78 1.18
CA GLU A 41 -13.93 2.51 1.65
C GLU A 41 -14.32 1.32 0.77
N GLU A 42 -15.55 1.32 0.22
CA GLU A 42 -16.02 0.28 -0.69
C GLU A 42 -15.29 0.29 -2.03
N GLU A 43 -14.89 1.47 -2.52
CA GLU A 43 -14.07 1.60 -3.71
C GLU A 43 -12.62 1.22 -3.42
N LEU A 44 -12.10 1.62 -2.26
CA LEU A 44 -10.74 1.30 -1.82
C LEU A 44 -10.53 -0.22 -1.70
N LYS A 45 -11.51 -0.95 -1.15
CA LYS A 45 -11.51 -2.41 -1.01
C LYS A 45 -11.25 -3.16 -2.32
N LYS A 46 -11.61 -2.57 -3.47
CA LYS A 46 -11.40 -3.19 -4.80
C LYS A 46 -9.92 -3.26 -5.18
N PHE A 47 -9.08 -2.47 -4.53
CA PHE A 47 -7.65 -2.39 -4.78
C PHE A 47 -6.82 -3.12 -3.71
N GLU A 48 -7.46 -3.85 -2.79
CA GLU A 48 -6.77 -4.68 -1.81
C GLU A 48 -5.97 -5.77 -2.51
N LEU A 49 -4.69 -5.85 -2.16
CA LEU A 49 -3.81 -6.91 -2.60
C LEU A 49 -4.01 -8.11 -1.68
N PRO A 50 -4.14 -9.33 -2.23
CA PRO A 50 -4.22 -10.53 -1.40
C PRO A 50 -2.94 -10.66 -0.57
N LYS A 51 -3.10 -10.94 0.73
CA LYS A 51 -1.97 -11.21 1.65
C LYS A 51 -1.12 -12.41 1.23
N ASP A 52 -1.65 -13.27 0.33
CA ASP A 52 -0.91 -14.35 -0.30
C ASP A 52 -0.03 -13.86 -1.45
N LYS A 53 1.09 -13.24 -1.08
CA LYS A 53 2.32 -13.43 -1.82
C LYS A 53 3.43 -13.68 -0.82
N SER A 54 3.66 -14.98 -0.56
CA SER A 54 5.00 -15.50 -0.34
C SER A 54 5.95 -14.74 -1.26
N VAL A 55 6.70 -13.81 -0.68
CA VAL A 55 7.81 -13.15 -1.36
C VAL A 55 8.83 -14.27 -1.51
N ALA A 56 8.79 -14.95 -2.65
CA ALA A 56 9.86 -15.86 -3.02
C ALA A 56 11.16 -15.04 -3.01
N ASN A 57 12.10 -15.53 -2.22
CA ASN A 57 13.41 -14.95 -1.94
C ASN A 57 14.06 -14.36 -3.21
N PHE A 58 14.63 -13.16 -3.06
CA PHE A 58 15.69 -12.66 -3.93
C PHE A 58 16.99 -12.57 -3.12
#